data_AF-A0A1T0ARN2-F1
#
_entry.id   AF-A0A1T0ARN2-F1
#
_cell.length_a   1.000
_cell.length_b   1.000
_cell.length_c   1.000
_cell.angle_alpha   90.00
_cell.angle_beta   90.00
_cell.angle_gamma   90.00
#
_symmetry.space_group_name_H-M   'P 1'
#
loop_
_entity.id
_entity.type
_entity.pdbx_description
1 polymer ?
#
loop_
_entity_poly.entity_id
_entity_poly.type
_entity_poly.pdbx_seq_one_letter_code
_entity_poly.pdbx_strand_id
1 'polypeptide(L)'
;MRNVADKLDQTPVAGNWYVCSLVVQARPEKLASVKAALLAMPLTEIHGEKPEEGKLVVVMESDFQRTLVEQMEQIKDIDGVIVVSLIYSHQDEQH
;
A
#
# COMPACT_ATOMS: atom_id res chain seq x y z
N MET A 1 -7.59 21.21 -24.73
CA MET A 1 -7.67 19.80 -24.28
C MET A 1 -6.50 19.58 -23.33
N ARG A 2 -6.74 19.49 -22.02
CA ARG A 2 -5.67 19.21 -21.03
C ARG A 2 -5.44 17.70 -21.01
N ASN A 3 -4.23 17.26 -21.34
CA ASN A 3 -3.87 15.84 -21.36
C ASN A 3 -3.97 15.25 -19.95
N VAL A 4 -4.62 14.08 -19.84
CA VAL A 4 -4.72 13.30 -18.59
C VAL A 4 -3.36 12.84 -18.06
N ALA A 5 -2.33 12.80 -18.90
CA ALA A 5 -0.96 12.48 -18.52
C ALA A 5 -0.32 13.53 -17.59
N ASP A 6 -0.77 14.79 -17.63
CA ASP A 6 -0.23 15.89 -16.81
C ASP A 6 -0.58 15.73 -15.32
N LYS A 7 -1.62 14.95 -14.98
CA LYS A 7 -2.05 14.71 -13.59
C LYS A 7 -1.19 13.68 -12.84
N LEU A 8 -0.33 12.94 -13.54
CA LEU A 8 0.47 11.84 -12.98
C LEU A 8 1.92 12.25 -12.64
N ASP A 9 2.34 13.43 -13.09
CA ASP A 9 3.66 14.02 -12.85
C ASP A 9 3.56 15.22 -11.90
N GLN A 10 2.67 15.14 -10.90
CA GLN A 10 2.70 16.12 -9.83
C GLN A 10 4.10 16.07 -9.18
N THR A 11 4.66 17.22 -8.82
CA THR A 11 5.87 17.32 -7.99
C THR A 11 5.40 17.14 -6.53
N PRO A 12 6.23 16.67 -5.56
CA PRO A 12 5.87 16.70 -4.14
C PRO A 12 5.34 18.08 -3.77
N VAL A 13 4.01 18.22 -3.66
CA VAL A 13 3.39 19.43 -3.15
C VAL A 13 3.55 19.31 -1.65
N ALA A 14 4.43 20.10 -1.06
CA ALA A 14 4.61 20.14 0.39
C ALA A 14 3.23 20.40 1.03
N GLY A 15 2.65 19.39 1.67
CA GLY A 15 1.31 19.44 2.26
C GLY A 15 0.34 18.33 1.84
N ASN A 16 0.63 17.55 0.79
CA ASN A 16 -0.22 16.39 0.45
C ASN A 16 0.27 15.11 1.14
N TRP A 17 -0.58 14.53 2.00
CA TRP A 17 -0.32 13.22 2.61
C TRP A 17 -1.39 12.23 2.19
N TYR A 18 -0.95 11.06 1.73
CA TYR A 18 -1.80 9.96 1.32
C TYR A 18 -1.64 8.80 2.30
N VAL A 19 -2.76 8.32 2.84
CA VAL A 19 -2.80 7.12 3.66
C VAL A 19 -3.79 6.12 3.07
N CYS A 20 -3.41 4.86 3.01
CA CYS A 20 -4.32 3.78 2.62
C CYS A 20 -4.22 2.58 3.55
N SER A 21 -5.35 1.87 3.68
CA SER A 21 -5.43 0.61 4.40
C SER A 21 -5.76 -0.51 3.43
N LEU A 22 -5.00 -1.58 3.53
CA LEU A 22 -5.01 -2.74 2.66
C LEU A 22 -5.24 -4.00 3.49
N VAL A 23 -5.96 -4.95 2.93
CA VAL A 23 -5.88 -6.35 3.35
C VAL A 23 -5.03 -7.11 2.36
N VAL A 24 -3.94 -7.69 2.86
CA VAL A 24 -3.08 -8.59 2.11
C VAL A 24 -3.45 -10.01 2.52
N GLN A 25 -4.02 -10.75 1.58
CA GLN A 25 -4.22 -12.17 1.69
C GLN A 25 -2.97 -12.86 1.14
N ALA A 26 -2.29 -13.63 1.98
CA ALA A 26 -1.17 -14.46 1.61
C ALA A 26 -1.48 -15.93 1.90
N ARG A 27 -0.60 -16.81 1.42
CA ARG A 27 -0.59 -18.22 1.79
C ARG A 27 -0.15 -18.35 3.25
N PRO A 28 -0.88 -19.08 4.12
CA PRO A 28 -0.52 -19.23 5.53
C PRO A 28 0.93 -19.68 5.75
N GLU A 29 1.44 -20.57 4.91
CA GLU A 29 2.81 -21.08 4.98
C GLU A 29 3.89 -20.05 4.62
N LYS A 30 3.54 -18.96 3.92
CA LYS A 30 4.45 -17.87 3.53
C LYS A 30 4.16 -16.56 4.27
N LEU A 31 3.16 -16.54 5.17
CA LEU A 31 2.70 -15.32 5.83
C LEU A 31 3.81 -14.59 6.59
N ALA A 32 4.70 -15.33 7.25
CA ALA A 32 5.84 -14.75 7.97
C ALA A 32 6.83 -14.04 7.02
N SER A 33 7.10 -14.62 5.85
CA SER A 33 7.96 -14.03 4.82
C SER A 33 7.32 -12.80 4.19
N VAL A 34 6.02 -12.88 3.87
CA VAL A 34 5.24 -11.74 3.36
C VAL A 34 5.23 -10.60 4.37
N LYS A 35 4.99 -10.91 5.65
CA LYS A 35 5.04 -9.93 6.75
C LYS A 35 6.41 -9.25 6.83
N ALA A 36 7.49 -10.01 6.76
CA ALA A 36 8.84 -9.45 6.80
C ALA A 36 9.12 -8.53 5.60
N ALA A 37 8.66 -8.91 4.39
CA ALA A 37 8.79 -8.08 3.20
C ALA A 37 7.99 -6.77 3.34
N LEU A 38 6.75 -6.83 3.83
CA LEU A 38 5.90 -5.65 4.07
C LEU A 38 6.53 -4.69 5.09
N LEU A 39 7.07 -5.21 6.19
CA LEU A 39 7.73 -4.40 7.22
C LEU A 39 9.07 -3.78 6.76
N ALA A 40 9.63 -4.27 5.67
CA ALA A 40 10.81 -3.68 5.04
C ALA A 40 10.46 -2.55 4.06
N MET A 41 9.19 -2.40 3.69
CA MET A 41 8.74 -1.31 2.82
C MET A 41 8.67 0.00 3.61
N PRO A 42 9.04 1.14 3.01
CA PRO A 42 8.97 2.42 3.69
C PRO A 42 7.52 2.78 4.01
N LEU A 43 7.32 3.43 5.16
CA LEU A 43 6.03 3.96 5.63
C LEU A 43 4.90 2.91 5.57
N THR A 44 5.22 1.66 5.93
CA THR A 44 4.30 0.53 5.92
C THR A 44 4.20 -0.07 7.30
N GLU A 45 2.98 -0.17 7.83
CA GLU A 45 2.68 -0.73 9.15
C GLU A 45 1.66 -1.86 9.06
N ILE A 46 1.71 -2.81 10.00
CA ILE A 46 0.77 -3.92 10.07
C ILE A 46 -0.02 -3.81 11.37
N HIS A 47 -1.32 -3.55 11.26
CA HIS A 47 -2.22 -3.32 12.42
C HIS A 47 -3.01 -4.56 12.83
N GLY A 48 -3.05 -5.58 11.98
CA GLY A 48 -3.81 -6.80 12.25
C GLY A 48 -3.26 -7.99 11.49
N GLU A 49 -3.33 -9.15 12.12
CA GLU A 49 -2.93 -10.41 11.52
C GLU A 49 -3.95 -11.48 11.89
N LYS A 50 -4.28 -12.32 10.91
CA LYS A 50 -5.06 -13.54 11.12
C LYS A 50 -4.33 -14.71 10.47
N PRO A 51 -3.38 -15.32 11.17
CA PRO A 51 -2.49 -16.32 10.57
C PRO A 51 -3.21 -17.54 10.01
N GLU A 52 -4.26 -17.99 10.70
CA GLU A 52 -5.12 -19.10 10.28
C GLU A 52 -5.90 -18.83 8.98
N GLU A 53 -6.23 -17.57 8.73
CA GLU A 53 -6.88 -17.12 7.50
C GLU A 53 -5.86 -16.63 6.45
N GLY A 54 -4.57 -16.52 6.78
CA GLY A 54 -3.54 -15.96 5.90
C GLY A 54 -3.70 -14.46 5.61
N LYS A 55 -4.30 -13.68 6.51
CA LYS A 55 -4.61 -12.26 6.29
C LYS A 55 -3.71 -11.34 7.11
N LEU A 56 -3.32 -10.23 6.50
CA LEU A 56 -2.65 -9.09 7.13
C LEU A 56 -3.44 -7.81 6.84
N VAL A 57 -3.64 -6.98 7.85
CA VAL A 57 -4.15 -5.62 7.71
C VAL A 57 -2.96 -4.68 7.73
N VAL A 58 -2.75 -4.01 6.61
CA VAL A 58 -1.58 -3.16 6.35
C VAL A 58 -2.07 -1.73 6.19
N VAL A 59 -1.32 -0.77 6.75
CA VAL A 59 -1.50 0.65 6.49
C VAL A 59 -0.23 1.17 5.83
N MET A 60 -0.40 1.99 4.80
CA MET A 60 0.69 2.57 4.04
C MET A 60 0.48 4.07 3.90
N GLU A 61 1.57 4.80 3.99
CA GLU A 61 1.56 6.26 3.92
C GLU A 61 2.58 6.77 2.90
N SER A 62 2.28 7.87 2.21
CA SER A 62 3.21 8.51 1.30
C SER A 62 2.85 9.96 1.04
N ASP A 63 3.86 10.79 0.77
CA ASP A 63 3.67 12.13 0.21
C ASP A 63 3.19 12.11 -1.26
N PHE A 64 3.19 10.93 -1.90
CA PHE A 64 2.89 10.78 -3.33
C PHE A 64 1.91 9.64 -3.63
N GLN A 65 0.78 9.95 -4.27
CA GLN A 65 -0.21 8.94 -4.66
C GLN A 65 0.39 7.87 -5.58
N ARG A 66 1.30 8.25 -6.50
CA ARG A 66 1.94 7.31 -7.41
C ARG A 66 2.79 6.27 -6.66
N THR A 67 3.51 6.72 -5.63
CA THR A 67 4.31 5.84 -4.77
C THR A 67 3.44 4.78 -4.10
N LEU A 68 2.27 5.16 -3.57
CA LEU A 68 1.34 4.18 -3.00
C LEU A 68 0.88 3.13 -4.02
N VAL A 69 0.54 3.55 -5.25
CA VAL A 69 0.14 2.63 -6.31
C VAL A 69 1.28 1.68 -6.67
N GLU A 70 2.51 2.20 -6.83
CA GLU A 70 3.70 1.39 -7.12
C GLU A 70 4.00 0.39 -5.99
N GLN A 71 3.88 0.81 -4.74
CA GLN A 71 4.04 -0.07 -3.59
C GLN A 71 2.95 -1.15 -3.55
N MET A 72 1.69 -0.82 -3.85
CA MET A 72 0.62 -1.81 -3.92
C MET A 72 0.88 -2.87 -5.00
N GLU A 73 1.43 -2.47 -6.16
CA GLU A 73 1.85 -3.44 -7.18
C GLU A 73 3.03 -4.30 -6.71
N GLN A 74 4.03 -3.71 -6.04
CA GLN A 74 5.14 -4.48 -5.45
C GLN A 74 4.65 -5.53 -4.45
N ILE A 75 3.62 -5.22 -3.65
CA ILE A 75 3.04 -6.17 -2.69
C ILE A 75 2.42 -7.37 -3.42
N LYS A 76 1.74 -7.14 -4.56
CA LYS A 76 1.14 -8.24 -5.34
C LYS A 76 2.20 -9.20 -5.88
N ASP A 77 3.39 -8.70 -6.16
CA ASP A 77 4.52 -9.49 -6.68
C ASP A 77 5.31 -10.24 -5.59
N ILE A 78 5.02 -10.01 -4.30
CA ILE A 78 5.64 -10.75 -3.21
C ILE A 78 5.23 -12.23 -3.28
N ASP A 79 6.22 -13.11 -3.32
CA ASP A 79 5.98 -14.55 -3.31
C ASP A 79 5.16 -14.99 -2.08
N GLY A 80 3.98 -15.55 -2.36
CA GLY A 80 3.04 -15.98 -1.34
C GLY A 80 1.83 -15.05 -1.17
N VAL A 81 1.83 -13.85 -1.75
CA VAL A 81 0.63 -13.02 -1.83
C VAL A 81 -0.36 -13.62 -2.82
N ILE A 82 -1.64 -13.60 -2.45
CA ILE A 82 -2.76 -14.11 -3.26
C ILE A 82 -3.61 -12.93 -3.73
N VAL A 83 -3.96 -12.01 -2.82
CA VAL A 83 -4.80 -10.84 -3.09
C VAL A 83 -4.35 -9.65 -2.26
N VAL A 84 -4.39 -8.46 -2.86
CA VAL A 84 -4.28 -7.17 -2.17
C VAL A 84 -5.59 -6.41 -2.38
N SER A 85 -6.30 -6.14 -1.30
CA SER A 85 -7.60 -5.45 -1.33
C SER A 85 -7.50 -4.10 -0.64
N LEU A 86 -7.80 -3.02 -1.36
CA LEU A 86 -7.90 -1.68 -0.78
C LEU A 86 -9.19 -1.56 0.02
N ILE A 87 -9.08 -1.29 1.33
CA ILE A 87 -10.22 -1.05 2.22
C ILE A 87 -10.56 0.43 2.27
N TYR A 88 -9.53 1.27 2.42
CA TYR A 88 -9.70 2.70 2.65
C TYR A 88 -8.53 3.48 2.09
N SER A 89 -8.80 4.67 1.55
CA SER A 89 -7.77 5.63 1.17
C SER A 89 -8.25 7.03 1.55
N HIS A 90 -7.36 7.83 2.13
CA HIS A 90 -7.58 9.24 2.44
C HIS A 90 -6.46 10.07 1.81
N GLN A 91 -6.84 11.24 1.32
CA GLN A 91 -5.94 12.23 0.74
C GLN A 91 -6.20 13.52 1.50
N ASP A 92 -5.18 14.05 2.18
CA ASP A 92 -5.24 15.39 2.76
C ASP A 92 -4.58 16.35 1.78
N GLU A 93 -5.36 17.28 1.23
CA GLU A 93 -4.90 18.32 0.32
C GLU A 93 -4.86 19.65 1.09
N GLN A 94 -3.67 20.10 1.49
CA GLN A 94 -3.52 21.43 2.08
C GLN A 94 -3.65 22.50 0.99
N HIS A 95 -4.71 23.30 1.10
CA HIS A 95 -5.11 24.37 0.18
C HIS A 95 -4.40 25.70 0.47
#